data_AF-A0A5Q0C425-F1
#
_entry.id   AF-A0A5Q0C425-F1
#
_cell.length_a   1.000
_cell.length_b   1.000
_cell.length_c   1.000
_cell.angle_alpha   90.00
_cell.angle_beta   90.00
_cell.angle_gamma   90.00
#
_symmetry.space_group_name_H-M   'P 1'
#
loop_
_entity.id
_entity.type
_entity.pdbx_description
1 polymer ?
#
loop_
_entity_poly.entity_id
_entity_poly.type
_entity_poly.pdbx_seq_one_letter_code
_entity_poly.pdbx_strand_id
1 'polypeptide(L)'
;MTAEPDFVARYALSQGWGLKPRTILVEGTSDVALFGLAARLFHRSTGKDLLGDLAVLAAGEGDRGGTHGVVRELVTMRNLSRAYLSPAGRPVYRVIGLFDNDVAGQKAVNGARSVDASIIEYRDVFRLRPTMPIGGSLDPLALKRSFEERNEAYKGLNWELEDLIGSALMELFLHENPTALIREHVMSDRTHRELTRDGKSRLVRFCQTHADLASLDDLVATLHALRHYLVLPSLV
;
A
#
# COMPACT_ATOMS: atom_id res chain seq x y z
N MET A 1 9.91 17.81 26.80
CA MET A 1 9.83 16.44 27.34
C MET A 1 9.04 15.60 26.33
N THR A 2 9.70 14.73 25.58
CA THR A 2 9.00 13.75 24.75
C THR A 2 8.38 12.72 25.68
N ALA A 3 7.05 12.56 25.61
CA ALA A 3 6.36 11.53 26.36
C ALA A 3 6.98 10.16 26.05
N GLU A 4 7.10 9.31 27.07
CA GLU A 4 7.61 7.96 26.90
C GLU A 4 6.73 7.20 25.89
N PRO A 5 7.31 6.47 24.91
CA PRO A 5 6.52 5.77 23.90
C PRO A 5 5.61 4.74 24.58
N ASP A 6 4.34 4.70 24.15
CA ASP A 6 3.40 3.66 24.56
C ASP A 6 3.84 2.27 24.07
N PHE A 7 3.19 1.21 24.55
CA PHE A 7 3.62 -0.16 24.23
C PHE A 7 3.44 -0.54 22.75
N VAL A 8 2.52 0.10 22.03
CA VAL A 8 2.36 -0.09 20.57
C VAL A 8 3.53 0.57 19.84
N ALA A 9 3.86 1.80 20.22
CA ALA A 9 5.03 2.51 19.69
C ALA A 9 6.35 1.79 20.02
N ARG A 10 6.51 1.22 21.22
CA ARG A 10 7.68 0.39 21.58
C ARG A 10 7.80 -0.86 20.72
N TYR A 11 6.68 -1.55 20.46
CA TYR A 11 6.69 -2.69 19.55
C TYR A 11 7.16 -2.26 18.16
N ALA A 12 6.60 -1.19 17.62
CA ALA A 12 7.01 -0.69 16.31
C ALA A 12 8.48 -0.26 16.26
N LEU A 13 8.98 0.41 17.30
CA LEU A 13 10.40 0.76 17.42
C LEU A 13 11.30 -0.49 17.45
N SER A 14 10.85 -1.58 18.08
CA SER A 14 11.59 -2.86 18.06
C SER A 14 11.72 -3.47 16.67
N GLN A 15 10.80 -3.10 15.76
CA GLN A 15 10.83 -3.47 14.33
C GLN A 15 11.57 -2.43 13.46
N GLY A 16 12.09 -1.35 14.05
CA GLY A 16 12.70 -0.24 13.32
C GLY A 16 11.70 0.66 12.60
N TRP A 17 10.42 0.64 13.00
CA TRP A 17 9.36 1.37 12.32
C TRP A 17 9.09 2.75 12.91
N GLY A 18 8.88 3.72 12.02
CA GLY A 18 8.30 5.03 12.35
C GLY A 18 6.76 4.97 12.36
N LEU A 19 6.19 4.37 13.41
CA LEU A 19 4.74 4.21 13.52
C LEU A 19 4.01 5.56 13.61
N LYS A 20 2.89 5.68 12.91
CA LYS A 20 1.94 6.79 13.04
C LYS A 20 0.55 6.28 13.43
N PRO A 21 -0.33 7.13 13.99
CA PRO A 21 -1.71 6.74 14.31
C PRO A 21 -2.47 6.11 13.15
N ARG A 22 -2.14 6.47 11.90
CA ARG A 22 -2.62 5.81 10.69
C ARG A 22 -1.43 5.19 9.96
N THR A 23 -1.50 3.89 9.75
CA THR A 23 -0.37 3.12 9.21
C THR A 23 -0.87 2.08 8.21
N ILE A 24 -0.15 1.94 7.10
CA ILE A 24 -0.33 0.91 6.09
C ILE A 24 0.85 -0.04 6.18
N LEU A 25 0.56 -1.33 6.31
CA LEU A 25 1.54 -2.41 6.18
C LEU A 25 1.56 -2.87 4.72
N VAL A 26 2.73 -2.84 4.11
CA VAL A 26 3.00 -3.31 2.74
C VAL A 26 3.97 -4.49 2.76
N GLU A 27 4.07 -5.21 1.65
CA GLU A 27 4.78 -6.48 1.57
C GLU A 27 6.30 -6.34 1.67
N GLY A 28 6.85 -5.30 1.03
CA GLY A 28 8.29 -5.11 0.93
C GLY A 28 8.77 -3.68 1.08
N THR A 29 10.09 -3.53 1.22
CA THR A 29 10.75 -2.22 1.30
C THR A 29 10.76 -1.47 -0.03
N SER A 30 10.64 -2.17 -1.16
CA SER A 30 10.40 -1.59 -2.48
C SER A 30 9.12 -0.75 -2.50
N ASP A 31 8.05 -1.26 -1.91
CA ASP A 31 6.75 -0.58 -1.87
C ASP A 31 6.83 0.71 -1.07
N VAL A 32 7.48 0.64 0.09
CA VAL A 32 7.78 1.80 0.94
C VAL A 32 8.60 2.83 0.17
N ALA A 33 9.60 2.39 -0.59
CA ALA A 33 10.47 3.27 -1.36
C ALA A 33 9.70 4.00 -2.49
N LEU A 34 8.83 3.30 -3.22
CA LEU A 34 8.01 3.88 -4.28
C LEU A 34 6.97 4.87 -3.74
N PHE A 35 6.21 4.50 -2.70
CA PHE A 35 5.27 5.43 -2.06
C PHE A 35 5.99 6.63 -1.45
N GLY A 36 7.13 6.41 -0.81
CA GLY A 36 7.96 7.49 -0.28
C GLY A 36 8.48 8.43 -1.37
N LEU A 37 8.85 7.90 -2.53
CA LEU A 37 9.26 8.71 -3.69
C LEU A 37 8.11 9.55 -4.23
N ALA A 38 6.95 8.93 -4.49
CA ALA A 38 5.75 9.63 -4.95
C ALA A 38 5.35 10.76 -3.99
N ALA A 39 5.32 10.48 -2.67
CA ALA A 39 5.02 11.48 -1.65
C ALA A 39 6.02 12.66 -1.64
N ARG A 40 7.33 12.38 -1.80
CA ARG A 40 8.35 13.44 -1.87
C ARG A 40 8.19 14.32 -3.12
N LEU A 41 7.95 13.72 -4.28
CA LEU A 41 7.74 14.47 -5.53
C LEU A 41 6.47 15.32 -5.45
N PHE A 42 5.38 14.77 -4.89
CA PHE A 42 4.15 15.51 -4.66
C PHE A 42 4.35 16.69 -3.70
N HIS A 43 5.07 16.48 -2.60
CA HIS A 43 5.38 17.56 -1.65
C HIS A 43 6.22 18.67 -2.29
N ARG A 44 7.23 18.33 -3.10
CA ARG A 44 8.02 19.34 -3.83
C ARG A 44 7.19 20.17 -4.80
N SER A 45 6.21 19.55 -5.45
CA SER A 45 5.34 20.23 -6.42
C SER A 45 4.26 21.09 -5.77
N THR A 46 3.67 20.62 -4.65
CA THR A 46 2.44 21.21 -4.08
C THR A 46 2.60 21.81 -2.68
N GLY A 47 3.69 21.53 -1.99
CA GLY A 47 3.91 21.86 -0.58
C GLY A 47 3.15 20.98 0.43
N LYS A 48 2.35 20.00 -0.04
CA LYS A 48 1.49 19.15 0.83
C LYS A 48 2.18 17.83 1.14
N ASP A 49 2.08 17.36 2.38
CA ASP A 49 2.72 16.11 2.82
C ASP A 49 1.72 14.95 2.89
N LEU A 50 1.74 14.07 1.88
CA LEU A 50 0.89 12.88 1.82
C LEU A 50 1.14 11.87 2.94
N LEU A 51 2.34 11.88 3.52
CA LEU A 51 2.74 10.97 4.58
C LEU A 51 2.85 11.69 5.93
N GLY A 52 2.36 12.93 6.08
CA GLY A 52 2.52 13.71 7.31
C GLY A 52 1.89 13.03 8.54
N ASP A 53 0.66 12.56 8.42
CA ASP A 53 -0.14 11.85 9.42
C ASP A 53 -0.32 10.34 9.11
N LEU A 54 0.32 9.86 8.03
CA LEU A 54 0.22 8.51 7.50
C LEU A 54 1.61 7.85 7.42
N ALA A 55 1.75 6.63 7.94
CA ALA A 55 2.96 5.82 7.74
C ALA A 55 2.71 4.68 6.75
N VAL A 56 3.72 4.36 5.95
CA VAL A 56 3.79 3.16 5.10
C VAL A 56 4.98 2.35 5.58
N LEU A 57 4.75 1.12 6.02
CA LEU A 57 5.75 0.27 6.66
C LEU A 57 5.82 -1.08 5.98
N ALA A 58 7.03 -1.56 5.69
CA ALA A 58 7.23 -2.92 5.21
C ALA A 58 7.09 -3.90 6.38
N ALA A 59 6.34 -4.98 6.17
CA ALA A 59 6.19 -6.02 7.18
C ALA A 59 7.47 -6.84 7.43
N GLY A 60 8.45 -6.75 6.52
CA GLY A 60 9.77 -7.35 6.65
C GLY A 60 10.48 -7.46 5.30
N GLU A 61 11.68 -8.04 5.30
CA GLU A 61 12.42 -8.40 4.09
C GLU A 61 12.54 -9.93 3.96
N GLY A 62 12.64 -10.43 2.73
CA GLY A 62 12.80 -11.86 2.44
C GLY A 62 11.71 -12.71 3.10
N ASP A 63 12.11 -13.75 3.82
CA ASP A 63 11.20 -14.70 4.48
C ASP A 63 10.37 -14.08 5.61
N ARG A 64 10.74 -12.90 6.11
CA ARG A 64 9.96 -12.17 7.12
C ARG A 64 8.91 -11.25 6.51
N GLY A 65 9.06 -10.88 5.24
CA GLY A 65 8.16 -10.01 4.49
C GLY A 65 7.08 -10.75 3.71
N GLY A 66 6.62 -10.13 2.63
CA GLY A 66 5.56 -10.66 1.78
C GLY A 66 4.20 -10.73 2.47
N THR A 67 3.24 -11.32 1.77
CA THR A 67 1.87 -11.53 2.27
C THR A 67 1.78 -12.10 3.69
N HIS A 68 2.56 -13.13 4.03
CA HIS A 68 2.56 -13.72 5.37
C HIS A 68 3.10 -12.79 6.45
N GLY A 69 4.15 -12.03 6.14
CA GLY A 69 4.67 -10.99 7.02
C GLY A 69 3.59 -9.96 7.33
N VAL A 70 2.92 -9.43 6.31
CA VAL A 70 1.85 -8.44 6.48
C VAL A 70 0.73 -8.98 7.37
N VAL A 71 0.28 -10.22 7.15
CA VAL A 71 -0.77 -10.83 7.98
C VAL A 71 -0.34 -10.97 9.44
N ARG A 72 0.87 -11.48 9.69
CA ARG A 72 1.42 -11.64 11.05
C ARG A 72 1.48 -10.29 11.77
N GLU A 73 2.07 -9.29 11.14
CA GLU A 73 2.24 -7.97 11.75
C GLU A 73 0.91 -7.24 11.92
N LEU A 74 -0.02 -7.38 10.97
CA LEU A 74 -1.35 -6.80 11.08
C LEU A 74 -2.11 -7.33 12.30
N VAL A 75 -2.12 -8.66 12.51
CA VAL A 75 -2.79 -9.28 13.65
C VAL A 75 -2.17 -8.79 14.96
N THR A 76 -0.83 -8.78 15.06
CA THR A 76 -0.11 -8.29 16.24
C THR A 76 -0.46 -6.83 16.53
N MET A 77 -0.28 -5.95 15.56
CA MET A 77 -0.54 -4.52 15.70
C MET A 77 -1.99 -4.23 16.06
N ARG A 78 -2.93 -4.97 15.47
CA ARG A 78 -4.36 -4.83 15.76
C ARG A 78 -4.69 -5.19 17.20
N ASN A 79 -4.14 -6.29 17.72
CA ASN A 79 -4.35 -6.69 19.11
C ASN A 79 -3.76 -5.68 20.09
N LEU A 80 -2.55 -5.18 19.81
CA LEU A 80 -1.93 -4.12 20.61
C LEU A 80 -2.75 -2.83 20.57
N SER A 81 -3.21 -2.42 19.38
CA SER A 81 -4.01 -1.20 19.19
C SER A 81 -5.36 -1.26 19.91
N ARG A 82 -5.98 -2.44 20.03
CA ARG A 82 -7.23 -2.63 20.78
C ARG A 82 -7.06 -2.45 22.29
N ALA A 83 -5.84 -2.66 22.80
CA ALA A 83 -5.52 -2.43 24.21
C ALA A 83 -5.09 -0.98 24.50
N TYR A 84 -4.64 -0.23 23.48
CA TYR A 84 -4.22 1.16 23.63
C TYR A 84 -5.30 2.14 23.14
N LEU A 85 -6.14 2.56 24.09
CA LEU A 85 -7.29 3.41 23.83
C LEU A 85 -7.03 4.86 24.24
N SER A 86 -7.59 5.78 23.47
CA SER A 86 -7.73 7.19 23.84
C SER A 86 -8.67 7.34 25.05
N PRO A 87 -8.69 8.50 25.73
CA PRO A 87 -9.64 8.78 26.81
C PRO A 87 -11.11 8.59 26.43
N ALA A 88 -11.45 8.70 25.15
CA ALA A 88 -12.78 8.45 24.61
C ALA A 88 -13.08 6.96 24.33
N GLY A 89 -12.19 6.05 24.75
CA GLY A 89 -12.35 4.60 24.55
C GLY A 89 -12.09 4.11 23.11
N ARG A 90 -11.55 4.96 22.23
CA ARG A 90 -11.25 4.59 20.83
C ARG A 90 -9.79 4.21 20.66
N PRO A 91 -9.46 3.16 19.86
CA PRO A 91 -8.07 2.86 19.52
C PRO A 91 -7.34 4.06 18.95
N VAL A 92 -6.15 4.36 19.49
CA VAL A 92 -5.32 5.47 18.97
C VAL A 92 -4.76 5.12 17.60
N TYR A 93 -4.26 3.91 17.47
CA TYR A 93 -3.64 3.39 16.25
C TYR A 93 -4.66 2.63 15.38
N ARG A 94 -4.58 2.90 14.08
CA ARG A 94 -5.31 2.17 13.03
C ARG A 94 -4.30 1.72 11.99
N VAL A 95 -4.11 0.41 11.92
CA VAL A 95 -3.21 -0.26 10.99
C VAL A 95 -4.03 -1.07 10.00
N ILE A 96 -3.72 -0.95 8.71
CA ILE A 96 -4.32 -1.75 7.64
C ILE A 96 -3.23 -2.48 6.84
N GLY A 97 -3.56 -3.63 6.27
CA GLY A 97 -2.70 -4.32 5.30
C GLY A 97 -3.05 -3.91 3.87
N LEU A 98 -2.03 -3.72 3.03
CA LEU A 98 -2.16 -3.53 1.59
C LEU A 98 -1.38 -4.63 0.87
N PHE A 99 -2.06 -5.30 -0.04
CA PHE A 99 -1.51 -6.40 -0.83
C PHE A 99 -1.60 -6.08 -2.32
N ASP A 100 -0.75 -6.71 -3.11
CA ASP A 100 -0.96 -6.81 -4.55
C ASP A 100 -2.26 -7.59 -4.84
N ASN A 101 -2.87 -7.34 -6.00
CA ASN A 101 -4.02 -8.11 -6.48
C ASN A 101 -3.57 -9.24 -7.39
N ASP A 102 -2.72 -10.11 -6.87
CA ASP A 102 -2.29 -11.34 -7.51
C ASP A 102 -2.89 -12.56 -6.77
N VAL A 103 -2.40 -13.76 -7.06
CA VAL A 103 -2.84 -14.98 -6.38
C VAL A 103 -2.39 -14.98 -4.91
N ALA A 104 -1.21 -14.46 -4.60
CA ALA A 104 -0.70 -14.43 -3.24
C ALA A 104 -1.52 -13.49 -2.36
N GLY A 105 -1.79 -12.26 -2.79
CA GLY A 105 -2.59 -11.28 -2.08
C GLY A 105 -4.03 -11.74 -1.85
N GLN A 106 -4.65 -12.43 -2.83
CA GLN A 106 -5.96 -13.08 -2.65
C GLN A 106 -5.94 -14.13 -1.54
N LYS A 107 -4.90 -14.98 -1.51
CA LYS A 107 -4.72 -15.96 -0.43
C LYS A 107 -4.42 -15.28 0.91
N ALA A 108 -3.69 -14.17 0.91
CA ALA A 108 -3.34 -13.40 2.11
C ALA A 108 -4.59 -12.85 2.81
N VAL A 109 -5.52 -12.26 2.06
CA VAL A 109 -6.80 -11.78 2.61
C VAL A 109 -7.58 -12.92 3.26
N ASN A 110 -7.67 -14.07 2.61
CA ASN A 110 -8.33 -15.25 3.17
C ASN A 110 -7.60 -15.79 4.40
N GLY A 111 -6.26 -15.84 4.37
CA GLY A 111 -5.41 -16.26 5.48
C GLY A 111 -5.49 -15.33 6.69
N ALA A 112 -5.59 -14.02 6.48
CA ALA A 112 -5.81 -13.06 7.56
C ALA A 112 -7.12 -13.36 8.29
N ARG A 113 -8.19 -13.65 7.54
CA ARG A 113 -9.50 -14.00 8.11
C ARG A 113 -9.53 -15.36 8.80
N SER A 114 -8.71 -16.32 8.38
CA SER A 114 -8.62 -17.61 9.07
C SER A 114 -7.88 -17.50 10.41
N VAL A 115 -6.88 -16.61 10.51
CA VAL A 115 -6.17 -16.30 11.75
C VAL A 115 -7.04 -15.46 12.70
N ASP A 116 -7.73 -14.46 12.16
CA ASP A 116 -8.64 -13.60 12.91
C ASP A 116 -9.90 -13.30 12.08
N ALA A 117 -11.00 -14.00 12.40
CA ALA A 117 -12.28 -13.89 11.69
C ALA A 117 -12.88 -12.48 11.70
N SER A 118 -12.41 -11.61 12.60
CA SER A 118 -12.87 -10.22 12.68
C SER A 118 -12.09 -9.27 11.76
N ILE A 119 -11.11 -9.75 11.00
CA ILE A 119 -10.50 -9.01 9.88
C ILE A 119 -11.49 -8.97 8.71
N ILE A 120 -11.71 -7.76 8.17
CA ILE A 120 -12.64 -7.54 7.06
C ILE A 120 -11.90 -6.88 5.88
N GLU A 121 -12.08 -7.43 4.69
CA GLU A 121 -11.60 -6.84 3.43
C GLU A 121 -12.29 -5.49 3.19
N TYR A 122 -11.55 -4.52 2.67
CA TYR A 122 -11.96 -3.11 2.52
C TYR A 122 -12.22 -2.38 3.83
N ARG A 123 -11.70 -2.93 4.94
CA ARG A 123 -11.68 -2.25 6.25
C ARG A 123 -10.30 -2.36 6.89
N ASP A 124 -9.85 -3.59 7.08
CA ASP A 124 -8.60 -3.94 7.76
C ASP A 124 -7.52 -4.38 6.75
N VAL A 125 -7.93 -4.94 5.62
CA VAL A 125 -7.04 -5.34 4.51
C VAL A 125 -7.60 -4.83 3.19
N PHE A 126 -6.69 -4.37 2.32
CA PHE A 126 -7.00 -3.87 1.00
C PHE A 126 -6.11 -4.57 -0.02
N ARG A 127 -6.60 -4.68 -1.24
CA ARG A 127 -5.81 -5.12 -2.40
C ARG A 127 -5.70 -3.97 -3.38
N LEU A 128 -4.52 -3.77 -3.94
CA LEU A 128 -4.29 -2.82 -5.01
C LEU A 128 -5.17 -3.16 -6.21
N ARG A 129 -5.71 -2.14 -6.87
CA ARG A 129 -6.47 -2.29 -8.10
C ARG A 129 -6.08 -1.17 -9.05
N PRO A 130 -6.30 -1.33 -10.36
CA PRO A 130 -6.05 -0.25 -11.32
C PRO A 130 -6.77 1.05 -10.97
N THR A 131 -7.98 0.94 -10.38
CA THR A 131 -8.71 2.08 -9.82
C THR A 131 -8.98 1.87 -8.34
N MET A 132 -8.41 2.75 -7.50
CA MET A 132 -8.70 2.84 -6.07
C MET A 132 -9.81 3.89 -5.84
N PRO A 133 -11.08 3.49 -5.59
CA PRO A 133 -12.20 4.42 -5.50
C PRO A 133 -12.04 5.43 -4.36
N ILE A 134 -12.27 6.70 -4.64
CA ILE A 134 -12.34 7.77 -3.63
C ILE A 134 -13.79 8.28 -3.54
N GLY A 135 -14.25 8.54 -2.32
CA GLY A 135 -15.58 9.04 -2.05
C GLY A 135 -16.61 7.93 -1.80
N GLY A 136 -17.80 8.34 -1.34
CA GLY A 136 -18.86 7.41 -0.97
C GLY A 136 -18.75 6.91 0.46
N SER A 137 -19.42 5.79 0.74
CA SER A 137 -19.48 5.19 2.07
C SER A 137 -18.22 4.37 2.36
N LEU A 138 -17.66 4.53 3.56
CA LEU A 138 -16.60 3.67 4.10
C LEU A 138 -17.13 2.39 4.77
N ASP A 139 -18.44 2.13 4.67
CA ASP A 139 -18.98 0.82 5.00
C ASP A 139 -18.32 -0.26 4.11
N PRO A 140 -17.77 -1.36 4.67
CA PRO A 140 -16.99 -2.32 3.90
C PRO A 140 -17.76 -2.96 2.73
N LEU A 141 -19.08 -3.16 2.85
CA LEU A 141 -19.88 -3.73 1.77
C LEU A 141 -20.10 -2.72 0.65
N ALA A 142 -20.37 -1.46 0.99
CA ALA A 142 -20.48 -0.39 0.01
C ALA A 142 -19.15 -0.14 -0.71
N LEU A 143 -18.04 -0.10 0.03
CA LEU A 143 -16.71 0.10 -0.54
C LEU A 143 -16.32 -1.06 -1.46
N LYS A 144 -16.58 -2.31 -1.04
CA LYS A 144 -16.41 -3.50 -1.89
C LYS A 144 -17.14 -3.39 -3.22
N ARG A 145 -18.42 -3.01 -3.21
CA ARG A 145 -19.20 -2.82 -4.44
C ARG A 145 -18.59 -1.73 -5.33
N SER A 146 -18.15 -0.63 -4.74
CA SER A 146 -17.49 0.43 -5.51
C SER A 146 -16.18 -0.03 -6.15
N PHE A 147 -15.39 -0.84 -5.45
CA PHE A 147 -14.20 -1.47 -6.01
C PHE A 147 -14.54 -2.41 -7.18
N GLU A 148 -15.56 -3.25 -7.02
CA GLU A 148 -16.03 -4.18 -8.06
C GLU A 148 -16.54 -3.42 -9.29
N GLU A 149 -17.43 -2.45 -9.11
CA GLU A 149 -18.01 -1.64 -10.19
C GLU A 149 -16.93 -0.87 -10.98
N ARG A 150 -16.01 -0.18 -10.28
CA ARG A 150 -14.97 0.63 -10.95
C ARG A 150 -13.87 -0.20 -11.60
N ASN A 151 -13.75 -1.48 -11.27
CA ASN A 151 -12.71 -2.35 -11.81
C ASN A 151 -13.27 -3.55 -12.58
N GLU A 152 -14.56 -3.56 -12.96
CA GLU A 152 -15.15 -4.67 -13.71
C GLU A 152 -14.45 -4.87 -15.07
N ALA A 153 -14.00 -3.77 -15.70
CA ALA A 153 -13.22 -3.80 -16.95
C ALA A 153 -11.82 -4.43 -16.80
N TYR A 154 -11.36 -4.67 -15.57
CA TYR A 154 -10.04 -5.24 -15.24
C TYR A 154 -10.16 -6.58 -14.51
N LYS A 155 -11.31 -7.23 -14.61
CA LYS A 155 -11.59 -8.49 -13.91
C LYS A 155 -10.66 -9.60 -14.36
N GLY A 156 -9.92 -10.17 -13.41
CA GLY A 156 -8.93 -11.22 -13.66
C GLY A 156 -7.54 -10.69 -14.02
N LEU A 157 -7.35 -9.36 -14.10
CA LEU A 157 -6.04 -8.75 -14.21
C LEU A 157 -5.31 -8.85 -12.85
N ASN A 158 -4.12 -9.46 -12.85
CA ASN A 158 -3.19 -9.30 -11.74
C ASN A 158 -2.73 -7.84 -11.70
N TRP A 159 -2.58 -7.28 -10.50
CA TRP A 159 -2.18 -5.88 -10.38
C TRP A 159 -1.21 -5.73 -9.23
N GLU A 160 -0.02 -5.24 -9.53
CA GLU A 160 1.07 -5.04 -8.59
C GLU A 160 1.37 -3.55 -8.45
N LEU A 161 2.10 -3.17 -7.40
CA LEU A 161 2.46 -1.77 -7.18
C LEU A 161 3.28 -1.18 -8.35
N GLU A 162 4.14 -1.98 -8.99
CA GLU A 162 4.92 -1.54 -10.15
C GLU A 162 4.06 -1.17 -11.36
N ASP A 163 2.84 -1.69 -11.47
CA ASP A 163 1.92 -1.37 -12.56
C ASP A 163 1.31 0.05 -12.43
N LEU A 164 1.49 0.71 -11.28
CA LEU A 164 1.12 2.11 -11.07
C LEU A 164 2.16 3.09 -11.62
N ILE A 165 3.28 2.62 -12.16
CA ILE A 165 4.29 3.47 -12.79
C ILE A 165 3.82 3.81 -14.21
N GLY A 166 3.86 5.10 -14.54
CA GLY A 166 3.43 5.61 -15.84
C GLY A 166 4.12 4.91 -17.01
N SER A 167 3.36 4.65 -18.07
CA SER A 167 3.80 3.84 -19.22
C SER A 167 5.09 4.36 -19.86
N ALA A 168 5.24 5.67 -20.03
CA ALA A 168 6.43 6.27 -20.64
C ALA A 168 7.71 5.97 -19.83
N LEU A 169 7.66 6.04 -18.50
CA LEU A 169 8.81 5.72 -17.65
C LEU A 169 9.10 4.22 -17.65
N MET A 170 8.05 3.40 -17.64
CA MET A 170 8.18 1.94 -17.71
C MET A 170 8.78 1.48 -19.06
N GLU A 171 8.35 2.07 -20.18
CA GLU A 171 8.91 1.80 -21.50
C GLU A 171 10.40 2.14 -21.58
N LEU A 172 10.79 3.30 -21.03
CA LEU A 172 12.20 3.69 -20.95
C LEU A 172 13.00 2.69 -20.08
N PHE A 173 12.47 2.32 -18.92
CA PHE A 173 13.12 1.32 -18.05
C PHE A 173 13.34 -0.02 -18.76
N LEU A 174 12.30 -0.52 -19.46
CA LEU A 174 12.35 -1.81 -20.17
C LEU A 174 13.27 -1.76 -21.39
N HIS A 175 13.39 -0.60 -22.05
CA HIS A 175 14.37 -0.41 -23.11
C HIS A 175 15.81 -0.56 -22.59
N GLU A 176 16.11 0.02 -21.42
CA GLU A 176 17.43 -0.08 -20.80
C GLU A 176 17.67 -1.43 -20.09
N ASN A 177 16.61 -2.12 -19.69
CA ASN A 177 16.65 -3.39 -18.96
C ASN A 177 15.75 -4.45 -19.62
N PRO A 178 16.05 -4.89 -20.85
CA PRO A 178 15.15 -5.77 -21.62
C PRO A 178 14.92 -7.14 -20.97
N THR A 179 15.82 -7.59 -20.10
CA THR A 179 15.69 -8.86 -19.37
C THR A 179 14.84 -8.75 -18.09
N ALA A 180 14.34 -7.56 -17.74
CA ALA A 180 13.57 -7.35 -16.53
C ALA A 180 12.13 -7.90 -16.64
N LEU A 181 11.55 -7.90 -17.84
CA LEU A 181 10.18 -8.32 -18.11
C LEU A 181 10.10 -9.85 -18.31
N ILE A 182 9.20 -10.50 -17.58
CA ILE A 182 8.85 -11.91 -17.75
C ILE A 182 7.69 -12.03 -18.76
N ARG A 183 6.61 -11.29 -18.50
CA ARG A 183 5.43 -11.26 -19.37
C ARG A 183 4.64 -9.96 -19.18
N GLU A 184 3.85 -9.63 -20.18
CA GLU A 184 2.93 -8.50 -20.17
C GLU A 184 1.50 -9.00 -20.44
N HIS A 185 0.53 -8.39 -19.77
CA HIS A 185 -0.89 -8.64 -20.00
C HIS A 185 -1.66 -7.32 -20.05
N VAL A 186 -2.26 -7.04 -21.21
CA VAL A 186 -3.06 -5.83 -21.43
C VAL A 186 -4.54 -6.16 -21.27
N MET A 187 -5.25 -5.37 -20.48
CA MET A 187 -6.70 -5.49 -20.31
C MET A 187 -7.33 -4.10 -20.27
N SER A 188 -8.21 -3.84 -21.24
CA SER A 188 -8.77 -2.51 -21.48
C SER A 188 -7.66 -1.47 -21.72
N ASP A 189 -7.58 -0.44 -20.88
CA ASP A 189 -6.58 0.65 -20.93
C ASP A 189 -5.42 0.46 -19.92
N ARG A 190 -5.31 -0.72 -19.31
CA ARG A 190 -4.32 -1.01 -18.27
C ARG A 190 -3.44 -2.19 -18.66
N THR A 191 -2.18 -2.13 -18.25
CA THR A 191 -1.17 -3.14 -18.58
C THR A 191 -0.50 -3.63 -17.31
N HIS A 192 -0.65 -4.92 -17.03
CA HIS A 192 0.12 -5.62 -16.00
C HIS A 192 1.44 -6.12 -16.58
N ARG A 193 2.54 -5.87 -15.87
CA ARG A 193 3.90 -6.28 -16.26
C ARG A 193 4.52 -7.11 -15.15
N GLU A 194 4.62 -8.41 -15.39
CA GLU A 194 5.33 -9.27 -14.46
C GLU A 194 6.84 -9.09 -14.65
N LEU A 195 7.48 -8.53 -13.64
CA LEU A 195 8.92 -8.31 -13.63
C LEU A 195 9.64 -9.41 -12.85
N THR A 196 10.87 -9.70 -13.24
CA THR A 196 11.78 -10.50 -12.41
C THR A 196 12.04 -9.80 -11.08
N ARG A 197 12.40 -10.57 -10.04
CA ARG A 197 12.74 -10.01 -8.72
C ARG A 197 13.86 -8.95 -8.78
N ASP A 198 14.88 -9.21 -9.59
CA ASP A 198 15.95 -8.24 -9.86
C ASP A 198 15.44 -7.04 -10.67
N GLY A 199 14.57 -7.28 -11.66
CA GLY A 199 13.86 -6.25 -12.41
C GLY A 199 13.09 -5.27 -11.52
N LYS A 200 12.29 -5.76 -10.56
CA LYS A 200 11.60 -4.91 -9.57
C LYS A 200 12.59 -4.05 -8.77
N SER A 201 13.67 -4.65 -8.30
CA SER A 201 14.71 -3.94 -7.53
C SER A 201 15.40 -2.84 -8.37
N ARG A 202 15.66 -3.11 -9.65
CA ARG A 202 16.22 -2.13 -10.59
C ARG A 202 15.23 -1.03 -10.92
N LEU A 203 13.95 -1.35 -11.09
CA LEU A 203 12.89 -0.38 -11.36
C LEU A 203 12.79 0.66 -10.24
N VAL A 204 12.83 0.23 -8.97
CA VAL A 204 12.82 1.18 -7.83
C VAL A 204 13.98 2.17 -7.91
N ARG A 205 15.20 1.71 -8.21
CA ARG A 205 16.38 2.58 -8.37
C ARG A 205 16.26 3.48 -9.59
N PHE A 206 15.69 2.96 -10.67
CA PHE A 206 15.43 3.70 -11.89
C PHE A 206 14.46 4.85 -11.62
N CYS A 207 13.33 4.58 -10.97
CA CYS A 207 12.37 5.61 -10.56
C CYS A 207 13.02 6.68 -9.66
N GLN A 208 13.87 6.30 -8.70
CA GLN A 208 14.57 7.28 -7.85
C GLN A 208 15.41 8.29 -8.63
N THR A 209 15.87 7.93 -9.82
CA THR A 209 16.75 8.75 -10.65
C THR A 209 15.97 9.50 -11.73
N HIS A 210 14.96 8.86 -12.33
CA HIS A 210 14.30 9.32 -13.55
C HIS A 210 12.84 9.73 -13.38
N ALA A 211 12.18 9.35 -12.28
CA ALA A 211 10.76 9.65 -12.10
C ALA A 211 10.52 11.14 -11.84
N ASP A 212 9.56 11.69 -12.56
CA ASP A 212 8.89 12.94 -12.23
C ASP A 212 7.54 12.66 -11.55
N LEU A 213 6.81 13.72 -11.17
CA LEU A 213 5.52 13.56 -10.51
C LEU A 213 4.51 12.84 -11.41
N ALA A 214 4.41 13.22 -12.68
CA ALA A 214 3.45 12.68 -13.63
C ALA A 214 3.61 11.15 -13.82
N SER A 215 4.86 10.66 -13.83
CA SER A 215 5.15 9.24 -13.93
C SER A 215 4.71 8.42 -12.70
N LEU A 216 4.42 9.06 -11.58
CA LEU A 216 3.95 8.42 -10.33
C LEU A 216 2.55 8.90 -9.91
N ASP A 217 1.77 9.49 -10.81
CA ASP A 217 0.43 10.03 -10.49
C ASP A 217 -0.52 8.96 -9.94
N ASP A 218 -0.48 7.73 -10.46
CA ASP A 218 -1.31 6.63 -9.97
C ASP A 218 -0.90 6.15 -8.55
N LEU A 219 0.40 6.26 -8.20
CA LEU A 219 0.87 6.05 -6.81
C LEU A 219 0.36 7.15 -5.88
N VAL A 220 0.37 8.40 -6.34
CA VAL A 220 -0.19 9.54 -5.60
C VAL A 220 -1.70 9.38 -5.40
N ALA A 221 -2.44 9.01 -6.45
CA ALA A 221 -3.87 8.73 -6.38
C ALA A 221 -4.17 7.59 -5.40
N THR A 222 -3.35 6.54 -5.40
CA THR A 222 -3.43 5.44 -4.44
C THR A 222 -3.22 5.92 -3.00
N LEU A 223 -2.23 6.78 -2.74
CA LEU A 223 -2.04 7.39 -1.42
C LEU A 223 -3.24 8.23 -0.98
N HIS A 224 -3.84 9.03 -1.88
CA HIS A 224 -5.08 9.76 -1.57
C HIS A 224 -6.24 8.83 -1.20
N ALA A 225 -6.40 7.72 -1.93
CA ALA A 225 -7.41 6.73 -1.61
C ALA A 225 -7.17 6.09 -0.24
N LEU A 226 -5.93 5.70 0.07
CA LEU A 226 -5.58 5.13 1.37
C LEU A 226 -5.78 6.13 2.53
N ARG A 227 -5.46 7.41 2.32
CA ARG A 227 -5.79 8.49 3.25
C ARG A 227 -7.30 8.56 3.51
N HIS A 228 -8.11 8.50 2.45
CA HIS A 228 -9.56 8.51 2.56
C HIS A 228 -10.09 7.30 3.37
N TYR A 229 -9.58 6.09 3.10
CA TYR A 229 -9.99 4.88 3.82
C TYR A 229 -9.59 4.90 5.30
N LEU A 230 -8.53 5.63 5.65
CA LEU A 230 -8.06 5.83 7.02
C LEU A 230 -8.65 7.08 7.69
N VAL A 231 -9.63 7.73 7.05
CA VAL A 231 -10.36 8.91 7.54
C VAL A 231 -9.39 10.08 7.84
N LEU A 232 -8.39 10.26 6.97
CA LEU A 232 -7.47 11.38 7.01
C LEU A 232 -7.98 12.54 6.14
N PRO A 233 -7.58 13.79 6.42
CA PRO A 233 -7.93 14.94 5.59
C PRO A 233 -7.48 14.74 4.14
N SER A 234 -8.37 15.12 3.22
CA SER A 234 -8.02 15.21 1.80
C SER A 234 -7.00 16.32 1.60
N LEU A 235 -6.04 16.06 0.72
CA LEU A 235 -5.01 17.02 0.33
C LEU A 235 -5.23 17.33 -1.16
N VAL A 236 -6.29 18.10 -1.45
CA VAL A 236 -6.57 18.62 -2.80
C VAL A 236 -5.65 19.77 -3.07
#